data_AF-A0A5C7VGJ4-F1
#
_entry.id   AF-A0A5C7VGJ4-F1
#
_cell.length_a   1.000
_cell.length_b   1.000
_cell.length_c   1.000
_cell.angle_alpha   90.00
_cell.angle_beta   90.00
_cell.angle_gamma   90.00
#
_symmetry.space_group_name_H-M   'P 1'
#
loop_
_entity.id
_entity.type
_entity.pdbx_description
1 polymer ?
#
loop_
_entity_poly.entity_id
_entity_poly.type
_entity_poly.pdbx_seq_one_letter_code
_entity_poly.pdbx_strand_id
1 'polypeptide(L)'
;VGEGVADAGRGVIGAAASGGTLGADGSTAAGISNAFTYTLRNAAGNISAVLTALANKSLVKVMSSPSLMVLDNHTAAIQVGTQQPVNTGTTISGTSNITTTNIQYKDTGVMLGVTPSVSAGDLVTLDIDQIVTDLGADSSSAATSGYPTFLQRQINSKVAVRSGETLVLGGLIKDSASSGKAGVPLLSSIPVVGALFGRHRNTADRTELLVILTPRVLRSDEDARAISRELRDRMQGLLQGGAALPAPARP
;
A
#
# COMPACT_ATOMS: atom_id res chain seq x y z
N VAL A 1 13.35 -3.23 -0.67
CA VAL A 1 14.00 -2.28 0.26
C VAL A 1 13.66 -0.88 -0.24
N GLY A 2 13.01 -0.06 0.57
CA GLY A 2 12.62 1.29 0.19
C GLY A 2 12.06 2.02 1.41
N GLU A 3 12.91 2.78 2.07
CA GLU A 3 12.51 3.72 3.12
C GLU A 3 11.79 4.90 2.46
N GLY A 4 10.52 5.10 2.82
CA GLY A 4 9.74 6.28 2.45
C GLY A 4 9.76 7.27 3.60
N VAL A 5 10.57 8.32 3.48
CA VAL A 5 10.56 9.46 4.39
C VAL A 5 9.28 10.25 4.15
N ALA A 6 8.39 10.25 5.14
CA ALA A 6 7.20 11.10 5.14
C ALA A 6 7.62 12.56 5.41
N ASP A 7 7.52 13.41 4.39
CA ASP A 7 7.70 14.86 4.53
C ASP A 7 6.42 15.45 5.16
N ALA A 8 6.45 15.65 6.47
CA ALA A 8 5.46 16.43 7.19
C ALA A 8 5.92 17.89 7.25
N GLY A 9 5.40 18.73 6.37
CA GLY A 9 5.66 20.18 6.37
C GLY A 9 5.30 20.79 7.72
N ARG A 10 6.32 21.22 8.48
CA ARG A 10 6.17 21.87 9.79
C ARG A 10 6.13 23.38 9.60
N GLY A 11 4.92 23.96 9.65
CA GLY A 11 4.77 25.40 9.79
C GLY A 11 5.21 25.85 11.20
N VAL A 12 6.37 26.49 11.29
CA VAL A 12 6.86 27.13 12.52
C VAL A 12 6.77 28.65 12.38
N ILE A 13 5.96 29.30 13.21
CA ILE A 13 6.10 30.73 13.50
C ILE A 13 6.91 30.84 14.78
N GLY A 14 8.10 31.45 14.67
CA GLY A 14 9.20 31.28 15.61
C GLY A 14 8.93 31.75 17.04
N ALA A 15 9.43 30.98 18.01
CA ALA A 15 10.51 31.39 18.90
C ALA A 15 11.04 30.17 19.69
N ALA A 16 12.36 29.98 19.63
CA ALA A 16 13.25 29.18 20.49
C ALA A 16 13.14 27.64 20.52
N ALA A 17 14.32 27.03 20.50
CA ALA A 17 14.59 25.61 20.36
C ALA A 17 14.15 24.75 21.56
N SER A 18 13.32 23.77 21.22
CA SER A 18 13.00 22.47 21.83
C SER A 18 11.61 22.14 21.28
N GLY A 19 11.21 20.87 21.20
CA GLY A 19 9.89 20.50 20.65
C GLY A 19 8.75 21.22 21.39
N GLY A 20 8.39 22.41 20.93
CA GLY A 20 7.63 23.38 21.69
C GLY A 20 6.14 23.21 21.46
N THR A 21 5.48 22.51 22.38
CA THR A 21 4.14 22.91 22.76
C THR A 21 4.24 24.37 23.23
N LEU A 22 3.46 25.29 22.63
CA LEU A 22 3.28 26.63 23.16
C LEU A 22 2.50 26.52 24.47
N GLY A 23 3.20 26.20 25.54
CA GLY A 23 2.71 26.14 26.91
C GLY A 23 3.82 26.63 27.81
N ALA A 24 3.73 27.89 28.25
CA ALA A 24 4.45 28.32 29.43
C ALA A 24 3.88 27.53 30.62
N ASP A 25 4.73 26.66 31.18
CA ASP A 25 4.61 25.91 32.43
C ASP A 25 3.26 25.26 32.80
N GLY A 26 3.29 23.93 32.85
CA GLY A 26 2.42 23.12 33.70
C GLY A 26 1.30 22.38 32.96
N SER A 27 1.39 21.05 33.04
CA SER A 27 0.44 19.99 32.64
C SER A 27 0.06 19.93 31.16
N THR A 28 0.85 19.15 30.43
CA THR A 28 0.55 18.65 29.08
C THR A 28 -0.77 17.87 29.07
N ALA A 29 -1.76 18.35 28.32
CA ALA A 29 -2.85 17.51 27.86
C ALA A 29 -2.25 16.48 26.88
N ALA A 30 -1.81 15.35 27.45
CA ALA A 30 -1.23 14.25 26.72
C ALA A 30 -2.22 13.69 25.69
N GLY A 31 -1.74 13.36 24.49
CA GLY A 31 -2.36 12.27 23.73
C GLY A 31 -2.39 12.32 22.21
N ILE A 32 -1.83 13.33 21.52
CA ILE A 32 -1.77 13.28 20.05
C ILE A 32 -0.46 13.84 19.53
N SER A 33 0.55 12.98 19.45
CA SER A 33 1.78 13.22 18.71
C SER A 33 1.41 13.52 17.24
N ASN A 34 1.85 14.68 16.73
CA ASN A 34 1.65 15.19 15.35
C ASN A 34 0.36 15.99 15.06
N ALA A 35 -0.46 16.34 16.06
CA ALA A 35 -1.58 17.27 15.86
C ALA A 35 -1.24 18.72 16.23
N PHE A 36 -1.80 19.70 15.50
CA PHE A 36 -1.82 21.09 15.95
C PHE A 36 -2.67 21.20 17.22
N THR A 37 -2.10 21.76 18.29
CA THR A 37 -2.79 21.91 19.58
C THR A 37 -2.58 23.31 20.12
N TYR A 38 -3.67 24.01 20.45
CA TYR A 38 -3.65 25.34 21.07
C TYR A 38 -4.49 25.33 22.34
N THR A 39 -3.95 25.84 23.45
CA THR A 39 -4.61 25.85 24.75
C THR A 39 -4.88 27.29 25.19
N LEU A 40 -6.11 27.56 25.60
CA LEU A 40 -6.52 28.82 26.22
C LEU A 40 -6.48 28.64 27.73
N ARG A 41 -5.88 29.59 28.44
CA ARG A 41 -5.81 29.62 29.90
C ARG A 41 -6.52 30.86 30.45
N ASN A 42 -7.16 30.73 31.60
CA ASN A 42 -7.76 31.87 32.30
C ASN A 42 -6.71 32.63 33.14
N ALA A 43 -7.09 33.79 33.69
CA ALA A 43 -6.20 34.64 34.51
C ALA A 43 -5.65 33.95 35.77
N ALA A 44 -6.28 32.85 36.21
CA ALA A 44 -5.83 32.00 37.31
C ALA A 44 -4.88 30.86 36.88
N GLY A 45 -4.48 30.83 35.60
CA GLY A 45 -3.58 29.81 35.03
C GLY A 45 -4.25 28.47 34.69
N ASN A 46 -5.57 28.33 34.85
CA ASN A 46 -6.29 27.10 34.52
C ASN A 46 -6.61 27.01 33.03
N ILE A 47 -6.54 25.82 32.45
CA ILE A 47 -6.92 25.56 31.06
C ILE A 47 -8.44 25.72 30.91
N SER A 48 -8.87 26.63 30.04
CA SER A 48 -10.29 26.92 29.76
C SER A 48 -10.77 26.29 28.46
N ALA A 49 -9.89 26.14 27.46
CA ALA A 49 -10.22 25.47 26.21
C ALA A 49 -8.98 24.86 25.54
N VAL A 50 -9.21 23.83 24.73
CA VAL A 50 -8.17 23.18 23.93
C VAL A 50 -8.70 23.01 22.50
N LEU A 51 -7.99 23.56 21.54
CA LEU A 51 -8.21 23.35 20.12
C LEU A 51 -7.21 22.33 19.60
N THR A 52 -7.71 21.25 19.00
CA THR A 52 -6.87 20.26 18.30
C THR A 52 -7.29 20.13 16.84
N ALA A 53 -6.32 20.09 15.94
CA ALA A 53 -6.54 19.89 14.51
C ALA A 53 -5.47 18.97 13.92
N LEU A 54 -5.88 18.01 13.10
CA LEU A 54 -4.99 17.08 12.41
C LEU A 54 -5.55 16.75 11.03
N ALA A 55 -4.73 16.96 10.00
CA ALA A 55 -4.97 16.46 8.65
C ALA A 55 -3.83 15.52 8.27
N ASN A 56 -4.16 14.29 7.89
CA ASN A 56 -3.20 13.30 7.40
C ASN A 56 -3.58 12.92 5.97
N LYS A 57 -2.58 12.85 5.09
CA LYS A 57 -2.72 12.36 3.72
C LYS A 57 -1.60 11.36 3.44
N SER A 58 -1.97 10.16 3.02
CA SER A 58 -1.05 9.11 2.61
C SER A 58 -1.36 8.69 1.17
N LEU A 59 -0.31 8.48 0.37
CA LEU A 59 -0.42 7.97 -1.00
C LEU A 59 0.55 6.80 -1.16
N VAL A 60 0.01 5.64 -1.52
CA VAL A 60 0.79 4.44 -1.79
C VAL A 60 0.51 4.00 -3.22
N LYS A 61 1.57 3.77 -4.00
CA LYS A 61 1.50 3.24 -5.36
C LYS A 61 2.27 1.93 -5.43
N VAL A 62 1.59 0.87 -5.85
CA VAL A 62 2.18 -0.45 -6.09
C VAL A 62 2.12 -0.72 -7.59
N MET A 63 3.24 -1.14 -8.17
CA MET A 63 3.32 -1.53 -9.58
C MET A 63 4.07 -2.86 -9.68
N SER A 64 3.47 -3.83 -10.35
CA SER A 64 4.07 -5.13 -10.61
C SER A 64 3.88 -5.50 -12.07
N SER A 65 4.96 -5.89 -12.72
CA SER A 65 4.98 -6.26 -14.14
C SER A 65 5.64 -7.63 -14.33
N PRO A 66 4.98 -8.73 -13.91
CA PRO A 66 5.49 -10.07 -14.18
C PRO A 66 5.50 -10.33 -15.69
N SER A 67 6.55 -10.99 -16.17
CA SER A 67 6.68 -11.43 -17.56
C SER A 67 7.07 -12.90 -17.60
N LEU A 68 6.42 -13.68 -18.45
CA LEU A 68 6.63 -15.11 -18.55
C LEU A 68 6.65 -15.52 -20.03
N MET A 69 7.58 -16.40 -20.38
CA MET A 69 7.66 -17.03 -21.70
C MET A 69 7.29 -18.50 -21.56
N VAL A 70 6.39 -18.97 -22.43
CA VAL A 70 5.84 -20.32 -22.36
C VAL A 70 5.48 -20.80 -23.77
N LEU A 71 5.49 -22.13 -23.94
CA LEU A 71 5.07 -22.77 -25.18
C LEU A 71 3.56 -22.69 -25.38
N ASP A 72 3.14 -22.82 -26.63
CA ASP A 72 1.72 -22.92 -26.97
C ASP A 72 1.06 -24.14 -26.29
N ASN A 73 -0.15 -23.95 -25.77
CA ASN A 73 -0.93 -24.93 -25.00
C ASN A 73 -0.23 -25.53 -23.77
N HIS A 74 0.79 -24.84 -23.22
CA HIS A 74 1.45 -25.24 -21.98
C HIS A 74 1.16 -24.23 -20.87
N THR A 75 0.90 -24.73 -19.67
CA THR A 75 0.75 -23.88 -18.49
C THR A 75 2.11 -23.55 -17.91
N ALA A 76 2.31 -22.28 -17.59
CA ALA A 76 3.47 -21.85 -16.82
C ALA A 76 3.07 -20.87 -15.73
N ALA A 77 3.82 -20.90 -14.64
CA ALA A 77 3.56 -20.08 -13.48
C ALA A 77 4.84 -19.41 -12.96
N ILE A 78 4.69 -18.22 -12.43
CA ILE A 78 5.72 -17.49 -11.68
C ILE A 78 5.13 -17.00 -10.38
N GLN A 79 5.90 -17.15 -9.29
CA GLN A 79 5.56 -16.63 -7.98
C GLN A 79 6.74 -15.80 -7.47
N VAL A 80 6.48 -14.54 -7.12
CA VAL A 80 7.48 -13.60 -6.62
C VAL A 80 6.96 -12.96 -5.36
N GLY A 81 7.68 -13.13 -4.25
CA GLY A 81 7.38 -12.44 -3.01
C GLY A 81 8.01 -13.11 -1.80
N THR A 82 7.33 -12.99 -0.66
CA THR A 82 7.83 -13.44 0.65
C THR A 82 6.80 -14.32 1.34
N GLN A 83 7.26 -15.22 2.20
CA GLN A 83 6.36 -16.00 3.06
C GLN A 83 6.26 -15.34 4.42
N GLN A 84 5.04 -15.10 4.90
CA GLN A 84 4.82 -14.50 6.20
C GLN A 84 4.27 -15.51 7.20
N PRO A 85 4.88 -15.66 8.39
CA PRO A 85 4.38 -16.56 9.41
C PRO A 85 3.08 -16.00 10.01
N VAL A 86 2.10 -16.88 10.15
CA VAL A 86 0.81 -16.64 10.77
C VAL A 86 0.66 -17.68 11.87
N ASN A 87 0.43 -17.23 13.10
CA ASN A 87 0.14 -18.16 14.19
C ASN A 87 -1.33 -18.62 14.07
N THR A 88 -1.56 -19.94 13.99
CA THR A 88 -2.87 -20.56 13.76
C THR A 88 -3.54 -21.05 15.05
N GLY A 89 -2.88 -20.88 16.19
CA GLY A 89 -3.40 -21.22 17.50
C GLY A 89 -2.33 -21.57 18.51
N THR A 90 -2.66 -21.39 19.77
CA THR A 90 -1.84 -21.83 20.91
C THR A 90 -2.59 -22.93 21.64
N THR A 91 -2.03 -24.14 21.68
CA THR A 91 -2.57 -25.22 22.50
C THR A 91 -1.88 -25.18 23.85
N ILE A 92 -2.65 -25.12 24.93
CA ILE A 92 -2.15 -25.28 26.29
C ILE A 92 -2.48 -26.71 26.71
N SER A 93 -1.47 -27.50 27.07
CA SER A 93 -1.65 -28.91 27.45
C SER A 93 -1.07 -29.20 28.83
N GLY A 94 -1.91 -29.80 29.69
CA GLY A 94 -1.54 -30.38 30.99
C GLY A 94 -1.36 -29.42 32.17
N THR A 95 -1.22 -29.99 33.36
CA THR A 95 -1.08 -29.33 34.68
C THR A 95 0.15 -28.40 34.80
N SER A 96 1.09 -28.46 33.85
CA SER A 96 2.32 -27.64 33.79
C SER A 96 2.25 -26.40 32.89
N ASN A 97 1.07 -26.05 32.34
CA ASN A 97 0.87 -24.80 31.59
C ASN A 97 1.82 -24.61 30.37
N ILE A 98 2.19 -25.70 29.69
CA ILE A 98 3.03 -25.64 28.49
C ILE A 98 2.20 -25.08 27.35
N THR A 99 2.67 -23.97 26.77
CA THR A 99 2.03 -23.31 25.62
C THR A 99 2.78 -23.70 24.34
N THR A 100 2.11 -24.42 23.45
CA THR A 100 2.63 -24.73 22.10
C THR A 100 1.98 -23.81 21.09
N THR A 101 2.79 -23.03 20.37
CA THR A 101 2.31 -22.13 19.31
C THR A 101 2.44 -22.82 17.96
N ASN A 102 1.35 -22.88 17.18
CA ASN A 102 1.37 -23.44 15.83
C ASN A 102 1.57 -22.31 14.81
N ILE A 103 2.61 -22.41 13.97
CA ILE A 103 2.94 -21.39 12.97
C ILE A 103 2.71 -21.97 11.58
N GLN A 104 1.91 -21.29 10.77
CA GLN A 104 1.70 -21.58 9.35
C GLN A 104 2.22 -20.42 8.50
N TYR A 105 2.90 -20.71 7.40
CA TYR A 105 3.36 -19.68 6.48
C TYR A 105 2.30 -19.36 5.42
N LYS A 106 2.11 -18.07 5.13
CA LYS A 106 1.25 -17.57 4.07
C LYS A 106 2.06 -16.79 3.04
N ASP A 107 1.90 -17.14 1.78
CA ASP A 107 2.59 -16.46 0.69
C ASP A 107 2.02 -15.06 0.43
N THR A 108 2.93 -14.11 0.23
CA THR A 108 2.66 -12.73 -0.16
C THR A 108 3.44 -12.40 -1.42
N GLY A 109 2.99 -11.42 -2.19
CA GLY A 109 3.56 -11.01 -3.47
C GLY A 109 2.65 -11.35 -4.65
N VAL A 110 3.25 -11.57 -5.81
CA VAL A 110 2.55 -11.77 -7.09
C VAL A 110 2.71 -13.21 -7.54
N MET A 111 1.59 -13.87 -7.79
CA MET A 111 1.50 -15.16 -8.45
C MET A 111 0.76 -14.99 -9.78
N LEU A 112 1.33 -15.53 -10.85
CA LEU A 112 0.76 -15.50 -12.18
C LEU A 112 0.89 -16.89 -12.80
N GLY A 113 -0.23 -17.53 -13.11
CA GLY A 113 -0.35 -18.70 -13.97
C GLY A 113 -0.98 -18.30 -15.29
N VAL A 114 -0.44 -18.82 -16.39
CA VAL A 114 -0.97 -18.56 -17.73
C VAL A 114 -0.87 -19.79 -18.62
N THR A 115 -1.90 -20.02 -19.43
CA THR A 115 -1.93 -21.04 -20.48
C THR A 115 -2.34 -20.37 -21.80
N PRO A 116 -1.40 -20.12 -22.73
CA PRO A 116 -1.74 -19.56 -24.02
C PRO A 116 -2.21 -20.64 -25.01
N SER A 117 -2.99 -20.21 -25.99
CA SER A 117 -3.34 -20.96 -27.19
C SER A 117 -3.30 -20.02 -28.40
N VAL A 118 -2.41 -20.25 -29.35
CA VAL A 118 -2.22 -19.40 -30.53
C VAL A 118 -3.05 -19.95 -31.70
N SER A 119 -3.91 -19.11 -32.25
CA SER A 119 -4.75 -19.41 -33.42
C SER A 119 -4.22 -18.74 -34.69
N ALA A 120 -4.80 -19.10 -35.85
CA ALA A 120 -4.48 -18.43 -37.11
C ALA A 120 -4.77 -16.92 -37.04
N GLY A 121 -3.93 -16.11 -37.70
CA GLY A 121 -4.08 -14.66 -37.72
C GLY A 121 -3.64 -13.93 -36.44
N ASP A 122 -2.65 -14.49 -35.73
CA ASP A 122 -2.02 -13.90 -34.53
C ASP A 122 -2.97 -13.66 -33.34
N LEU A 123 -4.11 -14.35 -33.32
CA LEU A 123 -5.01 -14.31 -32.18
C LEU A 123 -4.50 -15.25 -31.09
N VAL A 124 -4.29 -14.72 -29.90
CA VAL A 124 -3.82 -15.47 -28.72
C VAL A 124 -4.96 -15.55 -27.73
N THR A 125 -5.41 -16.77 -27.45
CA THR A 125 -6.31 -17.05 -26.32
C THR A 125 -5.45 -17.32 -25.09
N LEU A 126 -5.79 -16.70 -23.97
CA LEU A 126 -5.07 -16.84 -22.71
C LEU A 126 -6.04 -17.25 -21.62
N ASP A 127 -5.72 -18.34 -20.93
CA ASP A 127 -6.29 -18.66 -19.62
C ASP A 127 -5.35 -18.11 -18.55
N ILE A 128 -5.85 -17.24 -17.67
CA ILE A 128 -5.03 -16.44 -16.75
C ILE A 128 -5.56 -16.62 -15.34
N ASP A 129 -4.66 -17.00 -14.43
CA ASP A 129 -4.87 -16.98 -12.99
C ASP A 129 -3.81 -16.07 -12.36
N GLN A 130 -4.21 -14.89 -11.90
CA GLN A 130 -3.33 -13.94 -11.26
C GLN A 130 -3.81 -13.64 -9.84
N ILE A 131 -2.91 -13.75 -8.87
CA ILE A 131 -3.13 -13.38 -7.48
C ILE A 131 -2.04 -12.41 -7.03
N VAL A 132 -2.44 -11.28 -6.45
CA VAL A 132 -1.55 -10.32 -5.80
C VAL A 132 -1.95 -10.19 -4.34
N THR A 133 -1.05 -10.57 -3.44
CA THR A 133 -1.27 -10.54 -1.99
C THR A 133 -0.29 -9.59 -1.33
N ASP A 134 -0.79 -8.47 -0.81
CA ASP A 134 -0.01 -7.50 -0.05
C ASP A 134 -0.26 -7.64 1.45
N LEU A 135 0.66 -7.13 2.27
CA LEU A 135 0.41 -6.92 3.69
C LEU A 135 -0.58 -5.76 3.86
N GLY A 136 -1.58 -5.98 4.70
CA GLY A 136 -2.60 -5.00 5.05
C GLY A 136 -2.29 -4.22 6.30
N ALA A 137 -3.10 -3.18 6.53
CA ALA A 137 -3.08 -2.45 7.77
C ALA A 137 -3.38 -3.38 8.96
N ASP A 138 -2.73 -3.11 10.08
CA ASP A 138 -2.94 -3.85 11.31
C ASP A 138 -4.43 -3.90 11.66
N SER A 139 -4.93 -5.09 11.98
CA SER A 139 -6.32 -5.26 12.35
C SER A 139 -6.61 -4.54 13.65
N SER A 140 -7.66 -3.72 13.68
CA SER A 140 -8.14 -3.03 14.88
C SER A 140 -8.94 -3.92 15.83
N SER A 141 -9.16 -5.19 15.48
CA SER A 141 -9.90 -6.14 16.32
C SER A 141 -8.96 -6.79 17.36
N ALA A 142 -9.36 -6.76 18.62
CA ALA A 142 -8.60 -7.33 19.75
C ALA A 142 -8.29 -8.83 19.56
N ALA A 143 -9.18 -9.57 18.89
CA ALA A 143 -9.00 -11.01 18.62
C ALA A 143 -7.90 -11.29 17.58
N THR A 144 -7.57 -10.32 16.73
CA THR A 144 -6.57 -10.44 15.65
C THR A 144 -5.43 -9.45 15.84
N SER A 145 -5.35 -8.80 17.00
CA SER A 145 -4.31 -7.81 17.32
C SER A 145 -2.95 -8.50 17.32
N GLY A 146 -2.01 -8.01 16.50
CA GLY A 146 -0.67 -8.58 16.35
C GLY A 146 -0.52 -9.64 15.25
N TYR A 147 -1.60 -9.98 14.52
CA TYR A 147 -1.54 -10.82 13.33
C TYR A 147 -1.54 -9.97 12.06
N PRO A 148 -0.75 -10.34 11.03
CA PRO A 148 -0.75 -9.61 9.77
C PRO A 148 -2.10 -9.75 9.06
N THR A 149 -2.65 -8.62 8.62
CA THR A 149 -3.76 -8.60 7.64
C THR A 149 -3.16 -8.79 6.24
N PHE A 150 -3.94 -9.36 5.31
CA PHE A 150 -3.51 -9.52 3.91
C PHE A 150 -4.56 -8.92 2.96
N LEU A 151 -4.13 -8.11 2.00
CA LEU A 151 -4.98 -7.65 0.90
C LEU A 151 -4.72 -8.53 -0.31
N GLN A 152 -5.72 -9.32 -0.70
CA GLN A 152 -5.65 -10.19 -1.86
C GLN A 152 -6.47 -9.60 -3.02
N ARG A 153 -5.85 -9.54 -4.20
CA ARG A 153 -6.47 -9.16 -5.46
C ARG A 153 -6.30 -10.35 -6.39
N GLN A 154 -7.40 -10.89 -6.89
CA GLN A 154 -7.37 -12.11 -7.71
C GLN A 154 -8.20 -11.91 -8.97
N ILE A 155 -7.66 -12.38 -10.09
CA ILE A 155 -8.32 -12.39 -11.39
C ILE A 155 -8.15 -13.79 -11.98
N ASN A 156 -9.29 -14.41 -12.31
CA ASN A 156 -9.36 -15.60 -13.13
C ASN A 156 -10.16 -15.23 -14.38
N SER A 157 -9.53 -15.32 -15.56
CA SER A 157 -10.15 -14.87 -16.80
C SER A 157 -9.60 -15.61 -18.00
N LYS A 158 -10.46 -15.80 -19.01
CA LYS A 158 -10.09 -16.33 -20.31
C LYS A 158 -10.39 -15.31 -21.39
N VAL A 159 -9.36 -14.84 -22.06
CA VAL A 159 -9.44 -13.73 -23.01
C VAL A 159 -8.80 -14.08 -24.35
N ALA A 160 -9.25 -13.44 -25.42
CA ALA A 160 -8.62 -13.54 -26.73
C ALA A 160 -8.18 -12.15 -27.19
N VAL A 161 -6.90 -12.02 -27.54
CA VAL A 161 -6.26 -10.74 -27.89
C VAL A 161 -5.21 -10.99 -28.96
N ARG A 162 -4.98 -10.02 -29.85
CA ARG A 162 -3.97 -10.17 -30.89
C ARG A 162 -2.57 -10.02 -30.32
N SER A 163 -1.60 -10.71 -30.92
CA SER A 163 -0.19 -10.56 -30.58
C SER A 163 0.25 -9.09 -30.70
N GLY A 164 0.86 -8.55 -29.64
CA GLY A 164 1.34 -7.17 -29.56
C GLY A 164 0.32 -6.15 -29.08
N GLU A 165 -0.97 -6.51 -28.99
CA GLU A 165 -2.02 -5.62 -28.47
C GLU A 165 -2.17 -5.73 -26.96
N THR A 166 -2.41 -4.60 -26.30
CA THR A 166 -2.67 -4.56 -24.86
C THR A 166 -4.18 -4.65 -24.61
N LEU A 167 -4.58 -5.59 -23.75
CA LEU A 167 -5.94 -5.73 -23.27
C LEU A 167 -6.03 -5.37 -21.78
N VAL A 168 -7.09 -4.65 -21.41
CA VAL A 168 -7.46 -4.43 -20.01
C VAL A 168 -8.29 -5.63 -19.55
N LEU A 169 -7.78 -6.41 -18.60
CA LEU A 169 -8.48 -7.57 -18.04
C LEU A 169 -9.55 -7.14 -17.03
N GLY A 170 -9.31 -6.04 -16.32
CA GLY A 170 -10.25 -5.50 -15.35
C GLY A 170 -9.67 -4.37 -14.51
N GLY A 171 -10.50 -3.85 -13.62
CA GLY A 171 -10.11 -2.85 -12.65
C GLY A 171 -11.13 -2.71 -11.52
N LEU A 172 -10.71 -2.07 -10.44
CA LEU A 172 -11.54 -1.76 -9.28
C LEU A 172 -11.25 -0.33 -8.84
N ILE A 173 -12.31 0.45 -8.67
CA ILE A 173 -12.24 1.73 -7.96
C ILE A 173 -13.12 1.58 -6.72
N LYS A 174 -12.50 1.70 -5.55
CA LYS A 174 -13.18 1.68 -4.26
C LYS A 174 -13.01 3.06 -3.64
N ASP A 175 -14.13 3.69 -3.30
CA ASP A 175 -14.17 4.94 -2.57
C ASP A 175 -14.96 4.71 -1.28
N SER A 176 -14.41 5.10 -0.14
CA SER A 176 -15.07 5.01 1.15
C SER A 176 -14.88 6.29 1.93
N ALA A 177 -15.99 6.94 2.26
CA ALA A 177 -16.03 8.14 3.08
C ALA A 177 -16.74 7.83 4.40
N SER A 178 -16.17 8.30 5.50
CA SER A 178 -16.74 8.20 6.84
C SER A 178 -16.68 9.56 7.52
N SER A 179 -17.81 9.99 8.09
CA SER A 179 -17.90 11.23 8.88
C SER A 179 -18.44 10.90 10.26
N GLY A 180 -17.67 11.27 11.29
CA GLY A 180 -18.04 11.15 12.69
C GLY A 180 -18.16 12.53 13.32
N LYS A 181 -19.25 12.75 14.07
CA LYS A 181 -19.47 13.97 14.85
C LYS A 181 -19.78 13.58 16.29
N ALA A 182 -19.08 14.20 17.24
CA ALA A 182 -19.34 14.02 18.67
C ALA A 182 -19.28 15.38 19.35
N GLY A 183 -20.29 15.76 20.12
CA GLY A 183 -20.33 17.09 20.73
C GLY A 183 -21.38 17.21 21.82
N VAL A 184 -21.42 18.37 22.45
CA VAL A 184 -22.41 18.66 23.49
C VAL A 184 -23.81 18.75 22.84
N PRO A 185 -24.83 18.07 23.38
CA PRO A 185 -26.21 18.19 22.89
C PRO A 185 -26.67 19.65 22.86
N LEU A 186 -27.51 20.03 21.88
CA LEU A 186 -28.01 21.39 21.60
C LEU A 186 -26.97 22.41 21.12
N LEU A 187 -25.80 22.49 21.75
CA LEU A 187 -24.75 23.46 21.39
C LEU A 187 -24.01 23.09 20.09
N SER A 188 -23.77 21.80 19.86
CA SER A 188 -23.05 21.32 18.66
C SER A 188 -23.87 21.45 17.37
N SER A 189 -25.20 21.59 17.46
CA SER A 189 -26.10 21.74 16.32
C SER A 189 -26.29 23.20 15.84
N ILE A 190 -25.78 24.18 16.59
CA ILE A 190 -25.94 25.59 16.20
C ILE A 190 -25.04 25.88 14.99
N PRO A 191 -25.58 26.47 13.90
CA PRO A 191 -24.76 26.87 12.75
C PRO A 191 -23.64 27.83 13.17
N VAL A 192 -22.48 27.78 12.51
CA VAL A 192 -21.30 28.65 12.75
C VAL A 192 -20.57 28.37 14.07
N VAL A 193 -21.25 28.38 15.21
CA VAL A 193 -20.61 28.21 16.54
C VAL A 193 -20.58 26.77 17.04
N GLY A 194 -21.44 25.88 16.53
CA GLY A 194 -21.51 24.49 16.97
C GLY A 194 -20.24 23.67 16.70
N ALA A 195 -19.42 24.09 15.74
CA ALA A 195 -18.10 23.51 15.47
C ALA A 195 -17.11 23.66 16.65
N LEU A 196 -17.32 24.64 17.54
CA LEU A 196 -16.51 24.85 18.74
C LEU A 196 -16.90 23.93 19.90
N PHE A 197 -18.10 23.35 19.87
CA PHE A 197 -18.66 22.51 20.94
C PHE A 197 -18.71 21.02 20.57
N GLY A 198 -17.94 20.61 19.56
CA GLY A 198 -17.87 19.24 19.10
C GLY A 198 -16.61 18.94 18.30
N ARG A 199 -16.33 17.65 18.14
CA ARG A 199 -15.26 17.09 17.33
C ARG A 199 -15.84 16.58 16.02
N HIS A 200 -15.16 16.90 14.94
CA HIS A 200 -15.49 16.44 13.60
C HIS A 200 -14.33 15.57 13.10
N ARG A 201 -14.65 14.36 12.65
CA ARG A 201 -13.69 13.44 12.05
C ARG A 201 -14.21 13.05 10.68
N ASN A 202 -13.48 13.42 9.63
CA ASN A 202 -13.76 12.97 8.27
C ASN A 202 -12.60 12.11 7.79
N THR A 203 -12.91 10.91 7.31
CA THR A 203 -11.96 9.98 6.70
C THR A 203 -12.44 9.70 5.28
N ALA A 204 -11.54 9.74 4.30
CA ALA A 204 -11.82 9.38 2.91
C ALA A 204 -10.68 8.50 2.39
N ASP A 205 -11.02 7.28 1.98
CA ASP A 205 -10.07 6.29 1.47
C ASP A 205 -10.47 5.90 0.06
N ARG A 206 -9.54 6.07 -0.89
CA ARG A 206 -9.72 5.73 -2.31
C ARG A 206 -8.67 4.72 -2.74
N THR A 207 -9.10 3.64 -3.37
CA THR A 207 -8.23 2.56 -3.88
C THR A 207 -8.55 2.30 -5.33
N GLU A 208 -7.51 2.26 -6.17
CA GLU A 208 -7.63 2.02 -7.61
C GLU A 208 -6.76 0.83 -8.01
N LEU A 209 -7.33 -0.08 -8.81
CA LEU A 209 -6.65 -1.24 -9.38
C LEU A 209 -6.95 -1.26 -10.87
N LEU A 210 -5.91 -1.45 -11.67
CA LEU A 210 -6.00 -1.66 -13.11
C LEU A 210 -5.10 -2.85 -13.46
N VAL A 211 -5.65 -3.82 -14.18
CA VAL A 211 -4.90 -4.99 -14.66
C VAL A 211 -4.93 -5.02 -16.18
N ILE A 212 -3.73 -4.98 -16.75
CA ILE A 212 -3.50 -4.98 -18.19
C ILE A 212 -2.55 -6.11 -18.56
N LEU A 213 -2.68 -6.62 -19.77
CA LEU A 213 -1.82 -7.66 -20.30
C LEU A 213 -1.54 -7.42 -21.79
N THR A 214 -0.34 -7.78 -22.22
CA THR A 214 0.09 -7.68 -23.62
C THR A 214 0.75 -9.00 -24.01
N PRO A 215 0.11 -9.86 -24.82
CA PRO A 215 0.75 -11.07 -25.33
C PRO A 215 1.73 -10.72 -26.45
N ARG A 216 2.77 -11.54 -26.61
CA ARG A 216 3.65 -11.51 -27.78
C ARG A 216 3.94 -12.94 -28.23
N VAL A 217 3.60 -13.26 -29.48
CA VAL A 217 3.91 -14.54 -30.11
C VAL A 217 5.31 -14.47 -30.72
N LEU A 218 6.13 -15.47 -30.40
CA LEU A 218 7.47 -15.66 -30.95
C LEU A 218 7.42 -16.82 -31.93
N ARG A 219 7.75 -16.59 -33.21
CA ARG A 219 7.64 -17.62 -34.26
C ARG A 219 9.00 -18.19 -34.66
N SER A 220 10.06 -17.42 -34.48
CA SER A 220 11.42 -17.80 -34.84
C SER A 220 12.41 -17.63 -33.70
N ASP A 221 13.53 -18.35 -33.79
CA ASP A 221 14.67 -18.16 -32.91
C ASP A 221 15.25 -16.74 -33.02
N GLU A 222 15.11 -16.09 -34.18
CA GLU A 222 15.52 -14.70 -34.37
C GLU A 222 14.67 -13.75 -33.54
N ASP A 223 13.35 -13.97 -33.45
CA ASP A 223 12.44 -13.21 -32.60
C ASP A 223 12.82 -13.38 -31.12
N ALA A 224 13.08 -14.62 -30.69
CA ALA A 224 13.48 -14.91 -29.32
C ALA A 224 14.83 -14.27 -28.97
N ARG A 225 15.79 -14.26 -29.91
CA ARG A 225 17.07 -13.55 -29.77
C ARG A 225 16.89 -12.03 -29.74
N ALA A 226 15.94 -11.48 -30.50
CA ALA A 226 15.65 -10.05 -30.48
C ALA A 226 15.08 -9.61 -29.13
N ILE A 227 14.09 -10.33 -28.60
CA ILE A 227 13.49 -10.03 -27.30
C ILE A 227 14.49 -10.23 -26.15
N SER A 228 15.31 -11.29 -26.19
CA SER A 228 16.33 -11.51 -25.16
C SER A 228 17.43 -10.44 -25.18
N ARG A 229 17.80 -9.91 -26.36
CA ARG A 229 18.68 -8.73 -26.48
C ARG A 229 18.01 -7.48 -25.90
N GLU A 230 16.76 -7.19 -26.26
CA GLU A 230 16.01 -6.05 -25.72
C GLU A 230 15.89 -6.12 -24.18
N LEU A 231 15.58 -7.30 -23.64
CA LEU A 231 15.49 -7.51 -22.20
C LEU A 231 16.87 -7.31 -21.53
N ARG A 232 17.94 -7.82 -22.14
CA ARG A 232 19.32 -7.64 -21.66
C ARG A 232 19.72 -6.18 -21.67
N ASP A 233 19.40 -5.43 -22.71
CA ASP A 233 19.74 -4.01 -22.83
C ASP A 233 18.95 -3.18 -21.81
N ARG A 234 17.67 -3.49 -21.57
CA ARG A 234 16.89 -2.89 -20.48
C ARG A 234 17.52 -3.17 -19.12
N MET A 235 17.96 -4.39 -18.87
CA MET A 235 18.63 -4.77 -17.62
C MET A 235 19.98 -4.05 -17.46
N GLN A 236 20.77 -3.94 -18.53
CA GLN A 236 22.03 -3.19 -18.52
C GLN A 236 21.82 -1.69 -18.32
N GLY A 237 20.76 -1.11 -18.90
CA GLY A 237 20.37 0.28 -18.66
C GLY A 237 19.99 0.55 -17.20
N LEU A 238 19.29 -0.40 -16.56
CA LEU A 238 19.00 -0.33 -15.12
C LEU A 238 20.27 -0.43 -14.25
N LEU A 239 21.27 -1.19 -14.69
CA LEU A 239 22.55 -1.35 -14.00
C LEU A 239 23.48 -0.14 -14.20
N GLN A 240 23.47 0.51 -15.37
CA GLN A 240 24.28 1.71 -15.66
C GLN A 240 23.64 3.01 -15.15
N GLY A 241 22.31 3.09 -15.08
CA GLY A 241 21.58 4.24 -14.53
C GLY A 241 21.82 4.48 -13.02
N GLY A 242 22.50 3.56 -12.33
CA GLY A 242 22.94 3.71 -10.94
C GLY A 242 24.35 4.29 -10.77
N ALA A 243 25.11 4.54 -11.84
CA ALA A 243 26.51 4.98 -11.76
C ALA A 243 26.88 5.98 -12.86
N ALA A 244 26.42 7.23 -12.75
CA ALA A 244 26.92 8.33 -13.58
C ALA A 244 27.51 9.44 -12.69
N LEU A 245 28.76 9.26 -12.26
CA LEU A 245 29.66 10.37 -11.96
C LEU A 245 30.36 10.77 -13.26
N PRO A 246 30.37 12.06 -13.66
CA PRO A 246 31.08 12.48 -14.86
C PRO A 246 32.60 12.37 -14.63
N ALA A 247 33.30 11.65 -15.52
CA ALA A 247 34.76 11.62 -15.53
C ALA A 247 35.32 12.97 -16.02
N PRO A 248 36.45 13.46 -15.46
CA PRO A 248 37.01 14.74 -15.85
C PRO A 248 37.59 14.69 -17.27
N ALA A 249 37.35 15.76 -18.03
CA ALA A 249 37.97 16.00 -19.32
C ALA A 249 39.50 16.04 -19.17
N ARG A 250 40.22 15.33 -20.05
CA ARG A 250 41.68 15.43 -20.16
C ARG A 250 42.07 16.61 -21.07
N PRO A 251 43.23 17.24 -20.80
CA PRO A 251 43.69 18.47 -21.47
C PRO A 251 44.10 18.24 -22.92
#